data_AF-A0A2G6LDY4-F1
#
_entry.id   AF-A0A2G6LDY4-F1
#
_cell.length_a   1.000
_cell.length_b   1.000
_cell.length_c   1.000
_cell.angle_alpha   90.00
_cell.angle_beta   90.00
_cell.angle_gamma   90.00
#
_symmetry.space_group_name_H-M   'P 1'
#
loop_
_entity.id
_entity.type
_entity.pdbx_description
1 polymer ?
#
loop_
_entity_poly.entity_id
_entity_poly.type
_entity_poly.pdbx_seq_one_letter_code
_entity_poly.pdbx_strand_id
1 'polypeptide(L)'
;MIIGGLSSSCFCGRDFTVEEFKEIVKELRKGVMNSTNLWIPALNSGASPNDKTYETTVKELNRVMNKYEINTCLRKIHFLAQSYHETHLFQSMQEYTSSYTKKYAPYRGRGLIHLTHGEAYKNFGNDMNDSNIHINPSIVATDIKYSFESGGWFWKRGKTLGKA
;
A
#
# COMPACT_ATOMS: atom_id res chain seq x y z
N MET A 1 1.37 16.43 -8.99
CA MET A 1 -0.07 16.12 -8.87
C MET A 1 -0.71 17.22 -8.06
N ILE A 2 -1.32 18.19 -8.73
CA ILE A 2 -2.19 19.19 -8.09
C ILE A 2 -3.58 18.56 -8.15
N ILE A 3 -4.09 18.17 -7.00
CA ILE A 3 -5.43 17.61 -6.88
C ILE A 3 -6.39 18.80 -6.79
N GLY A 4 -7.11 19.09 -7.86
CA GLY A 4 -7.96 20.28 -7.97
C GLY A 4 -9.10 20.25 -6.95
N GLY A 5 -8.99 21.08 -5.91
CA GLY A 5 -9.99 21.21 -4.83
C GLY A 5 -9.38 21.18 -3.42
N LEU A 6 -8.20 20.59 -3.27
CA LEU A 6 -7.41 20.72 -2.05
C LEU A 6 -6.64 22.05 -2.10
N SER A 7 -6.86 22.90 -1.10
CA SER A 7 -6.00 24.05 -0.79
C SER A 7 -4.53 23.72 -1.11
N SER A 8 -3.83 24.64 -1.74
CA SER A 8 -2.45 24.56 -2.26
C SER A 8 -1.37 24.27 -1.21
N SER A 9 -1.72 23.74 -0.04
CA SER A 9 -0.82 23.42 1.06
C SER A 9 -0.17 22.04 0.88
N CYS A 10 1.16 21.98 0.97
CA CYS A 10 1.91 20.73 0.99
C CYS A 10 1.67 19.99 2.34
N PHE A 11 1.40 18.69 2.31
CA PHE A 11 1.31 17.79 3.48
C PHE A 11 2.67 17.42 4.09
N CYS A 12 3.68 18.27 3.93
CA CYS A 12 5.03 18.03 4.40
C CYS A 12 5.07 18.07 5.94
N GLY A 13 5.79 17.14 6.56
CA GLY A 13 6.11 17.19 8.00
C GLY A 13 4.93 17.02 8.97
N ARG A 14 3.74 16.66 8.49
CA ARG A 14 2.57 16.37 9.33
C ARG A 14 1.80 15.16 8.82
N ASP A 15 0.91 14.61 9.62
CA ASP A 15 0.02 13.52 9.24
C ASP A 15 -1.11 13.97 8.31
N PHE A 16 -1.64 13.03 7.50
CA PHE A 16 -2.89 13.21 6.78
C PHE A 16 -4.08 13.07 7.74
N THR A 17 -5.11 13.89 7.56
CA THR A 17 -6.42 13.63 8.18
C THR A 17 -7.23 12.63 7.36
N VAL A 18 -8.30 12.10 7.95
CA VAL A 18 -9.22 11.18 7.27
C VAL A 18 -9.92 11.87 6.10
N GLU A 19 -10.36 13.12 6.30
CA GLU A 19 -11.05 13.93 5.31
C GLU A 19 -10.13 14.25 4.12
N GLU A 20 -8.88 14.60 4.39
CA GLU A 20 -7.87 14.83 3.35
C GLU A 20 -7.64 13.58 2.50
N PHE A 21 -7.51 12.43 3.13
CA PHE A 21 -7.31 11.18 2.40
C PHE A 21 -8.58 10.77 1.61
N LYS A 22 -9.78 10.99 2.15
CA LYS A 22 -11.05 10.80 1.42
C LYS A 22 -11.10 11.63 0.15
N GLU A 23 -10.74 12.92 0.22
CA GLU A 23 -10.70 13.79 -0.97
C GLU A 23 -9.60 13.37 -1.96
N ILE A 24 -8.43 12.95 -1.48
CA ILE A 24 -7.38 12.38 -2.35
C ILE A 24 -7.92 11.17 -3.13
N VAL A 25 -8.56 10.21 -2.45
CA VAL A 25 -9.10 9.00 -3.10
C VAL A 25 -10.18 9.35 -4.11
N LYS A 26 -11.11 10.25 -3.74
CA LYS A 26 -12.17 10.73 -4.62
C LYS A 26 -11.62 11.34 -5.90
N GLU A 27 -10.63 12.21 -5.80
CA GLU A 27 -10.05 12.85 -6.97
C GLU A 27 -9.16 11.90 -7.80
N LEU A 28 -8.41 10.99 -7.17
CA LEU A 28 -7.65 9.96 -7.89
C LEU A 28 -8.55 9.03 -8.73
N ARG A 29 -9.78 8.78 -8.25
CA ARG A 29 -10.76 7.89 -8.89
C ARG A 29 -11.73 8.62 -9.82
N LYS A 30 -11.70 9.94 -9.88
CA LYS A 30 -12.60 10.76 -10.70
C LYS A 30 -12.54 10.34 -12.17
N GLY A 31 -13.69 9.99 -12.73
CA GLY A 31 -13.81 9.53 -14.12
C GLY A 31 -13.33 8.09 -14.37
N VAL A 32 -12.84 7.39 -13.35
CA VAL A 32 -12.37 6.00 -13.43
C VAL A 32 -13.25 5.06 -12.59
N MET A 33 -13.71 5.53 -11.43
CA MET A 33 -14.52 4.74 -10.49
C MET A 33 -15.48 5.63 -9.70
N ASN A 34 -16.75 5.21 -9.62
CA ASN A 34 -17.77 5.96 -8.88
C ASN A 34 -17.72 5.73 -7.36
N SER A 35 -17.23 4.56 -6.92
CA SER A 35 -17.13 4.22 -5.50
C SER A 35 -15.86 4.78 -4.86
N THR A 36 -16.00 5.34 -3.66
CA THR A 36 -14.88 5.75 -2.80
C THR A 36 -14.59 4.74 -1.70
N ASN A 37 -15.29 3.60 -1.65
CA ASN A 37 -14.98 2.56 -0.66
C ASN A 37 -13.58 1.99 -0.90
N LEU A 38 -12.83 1.78 0.18
CA LEU A 38 -11.47 1.23 0.12
C LEU A 38 -11.48 -0.29 0.24
N TRP A 39 -10.45 -0.90 -0.35
CA TRP A 39 -10.11 -2.31 -0.13
C TRP A 39 -11.26 -3.29 -0.45
N ILE A 40 -12.00 -2.99 -1.52
CA ILE A 40 -13.00 -3.89 -2.11
C ILE A 40 -12.42 -4.42 -3.42
N PRO A 41 -11.90 -5.67 -3.46
CA PRO A 41 -11.31 -6.22 -4.67
C PRO A 41 -12.33 -6.37 -5.79
N ALA A 42 -11.91 -6.08 -7.02
CA ALA A 42 -12.74 -6.21 -8.22
C ALA A 42 -12.92 -7.67 -8.67
N LEU A 43 -12.01 -8.57 -8.26
CA LEU A 43 -12.06 -10.00 -8.58
C LEU A 43 -11.91 -10.82 -7.30
N ASN A 44 -12.56 -12.00 -7.25
CA ASN A 44 -12.52 -12.94 -6.13
C ASN A 44 -11.11 -13.46 -5.80
N SER A 45 -10.15 -13.28 -6.71
CA SER A 45 -8.76 -13.66 -6.48
C SER A 45 -7.91 -12.58 -5.80
N GLY A 46 -8.48 -11.39 -5.58
CA GLY A 46 -7.87 -10.35 -4.76
C GLY A 46 -8.06 -10.62 -3.28
N ALA A 47 -7.31 -9.88 -2.47
CA ALA A 47 -7.44 -9.87 -1.03
C ALA A 47 -7.35 -8.44 -0.50
N SER A 48 -7.84 -8.24 0.71
CA SER A 48 -7.94 -6.94 1.36
C SER A 48 -7.83 -7.13 2.87
N PRO A 49 -7.42 -6.11 3.62
CA PRO A 49 -7.45 -6.16 5.06
C PRO A 49 -8.88 -6.37 5.59
N ASN A 50 -8.98 -6.97 6.77
CA ASN A 50 -10.29 -7.17 7.43
C ASN A 50 -10.98 -5.85 7.75
N ASP A 51 -10.22 -4.88 8.27
CA ASP A 51 -10.69 -3.52 8.49
C ASP A 51 -10.44 -2.67 7.24
N LYS A 52 -11.52 -2.16 6.66
CA LYS A 52 -11.51 -1.42 5.40
C LYS A 52 -11.81 0.08 5.56
N THR A 53 -11.89 0.53 6.81
CA THR A 53 -12.27 1.90 7.12
C THR A 53 -11.19 2.89 6.71
N TYR A 54 -11.61 4.13 6.48
CA TYR A 54 -10.69 5.22 6.21
C TYR A 54 -9.86 5.56 7.45
N GLU A 55 -10.46 5.43 8.63
CA GLU A 55 -9.87 5.71 9.93
C GLU A 55 -8.64 4.81 10.17
N THR A 56 -8.80 3.49 10.02
CA THR A 56 -7.69 2.54 10.20
C THR A 56 -6.67 2.66 9.05
N THR A 57 -7.14 2.90 7.82
CA THR A 57 -6.24 3.13 6.67
C THR A 57 -5.31 4.32 6.90
N VAL A 58 -5.87 5.47 7.28
CA VAL A 58 -5.09 6.71 7.48
C VAL A 58 -4.18 6.59 8.69
N LYS A 59 -4.65 5.95 9.77
CA LYS A 59 -3.82 5.63 10.93
C LYS A 59 -2.58 4.84 10.54
N GLU A 60 -2.74 3.73 9.80
CA GLU A 60 -1.62 2.89 9.39
C GLU A 60 -0.74 3.56 8.33
N LEU A 61 -1.32 4.32 7.41
CA LEU A 61 -0.59 5.12 6.43
C LEU A 61 0.36 6.12 7.10
N ASN A 62 -0.16 6.93 8.02
CA ASN A 62 0.63 7.92 8.76
C ASN A 62 1.71 7.23 9.60
N ARG A 63 1.36 6.13 10.30
CA ARG A 63 2.32 5.34 11.08
C ARG A 63 3.51 4.88 10.23
N VAL A 64 3.24 4.32 9.05
CA VAL A 64 4.28 3.83 8.13
C VAL A 64 5.06 4.99 7.52
N MET A 65 4.39 6.05 7.07
CA MET A 65 5.07 7.22 6.51
C MET A 65 6.04 7.85 7.52
N ASN A 66 5.64 7.96 8.78
CA ASN A 66 6.50 8.49 9.84
C ASN A 66 7.66 7.54 10.14
N LYS A 67 7.39 6.24 10.33
CA LYS A 67 8.42 5.22 10.61
C LYS A 67 9.51 5.18 9.53
N TYR A 68 9.13 5.36 8.26
CA TYR A 68 10.04 5.21 7.12
C TYR A 68 10.48 6.55 6.50
N GLU A 69 10.26 7.67 7.19
CA GLU A 69 10.70 9.01 6.79
C GLU A 69 10.18 9.45 5.41
N ILE A 70 8.93 9.05 5.12
CA ILE A 70 8.15 9.45 3.94
C ILE A 70 7.40 10.74 4.31
N ASN A 71 8.16 11.76 4.70
CA ASN A 71 7.63 12.95 5.37
C ASN A 71 7.70 14.23 4.52
N THR A 72 8.40 14.22 3.39
CA THR A 72 8.35 15.32 2.42
C THR A 72 7.17 15.14 1.47
N CYS A 73 6.62 16.22 0.91
CA CYS A 73 5.51 16.11 -0.02
C CYS A 73 5.80 15.23 -1.22
N LEU A 74 6.99 15.38 -1.82
CA LEU A 74 7.37 14.57 -2.97
C LEU A 74 7.42 13.08 -2.61
N ARG A 75 7.97 12.74 -1.45
CA ARG A 75 7.99 11.34 -0.99
C ARG A 75 6.59 10.80 -0.75
N LYS A 76 5.72 11.57 -0.10
CA LYS A 76 4.33 11.18 0.15
C LYS A 76 3.54 10.99 -1.14
N ILE A 77 3.62 11.94 -2.06
CA ILE A 77 2.97 11.86 -3.38
C ILE A 77 3.47 10.63 -4.12
N HIS A 78 4.78 10.38 -4.13
CA HIS A 78 5.35 9.24 -4.83
C HIS A 78 4.90 7.92 -4.20
N PHE A 79 4.99 7.80 -2.87
CA PHE A 79 4.54 6.61 -2.14
C PHE A 79 3.05 6.34 -2.37
N LEU A 80 2.19 7.37 -2.29
CA LEU A 80 0.76 7.24 -2.56
C LEU A 80 0.46 6.85 -4.01
N ALA A 81 1.17 7.44 -4.98
CA ALA A 81 1.00 7.11 -6.39
C ALA A 81 1.38 5.66 -6.70
N GLN A 82 2.51 5.19 -6.17
CA GLN A 82 2.92 3.79 -6.25
C GLN A 82 1.88 2.89 -5.59
N SER A 83 1.46 3.24 -4.37
CA SER A 83 0.47 2.46 -3.64
C SER A 83 -0.85 2.36 -4.39
N TYR A 84 -1.32 3.47 -4.97
CA TYR A 84 -2.54 3.50 -5.77
C TYR A 84 -2.45 2.62 -7.01
N HIS A 85 -1.30 2.64 -7.70
CA HIS A 85 -1.07 1.82 -8.89
C HIS A 85 -1.04 0.34 -8.55
N GLU A 86 -0.21 -0.05 -7.59
CA GLU A 86 -0.03 -1.46 -7.20
C GLU A 86 -1.30 -2.07 -6.65
N THR A 87 -2.04 -1.35 -5.81
CA THR A 87 -3.26 -1.87 -5.16
C THR A 87 -4.52 -1.81 -6.03
N HIS A 88 -4.36 -1.60 -7.34
CA HIS A 88 -5.45 -1.45 -8.29
C HIS A 88 -6.47 -0.39 -7.84
N LEU A 89 -6.00 0.85 -7.72
CA LEU A 89 -6.78 2.01 -7.29
C LEU A 89 -7.23 1.96 -5.82
N PHE A 90 -6.44 1.37 -4.90
CA PHE A 90 -6.83 1.07 -3.51
C PHE A 90 -8.01 0.09 -3.37
N GLN A 91 -8.09 -0.90 -4.25
CA GLN A 91 -9.13 -1.94 -4.20
C GLN A 91 -8.61 -3.25 -3.60
N SER A 92 -7.37 -3.64 -3.88
CA SER A 92 -6.83 -4.92 -3.41
C SER A 92 -5.39 -4.79 -2.93
N MET A 93 -5.08 -5.43 -1.80
CA MET A 93 -3.73 -5.60 -1.28
C MET A 93 -3.07 -6.88 -1.82
N GLN A 94 -3.63 -7.53 -2.82
CA GLN A 94 -3.07 -8.73 -3.43
C GLN A 94 -3.23 -8.69 -4.94
N GLU A 95 -2.17 -9.06 -5.63
CA GLU A 95 -2.17 -9.27 -7.06
C GLU A 95 -3.22 -10.34 -7.47
N TYR A 96 -4.07 -9.99 -8.42
CA TYR A 96 -5.09 -10.90 -8.95
C TYR A 96 -4.48 -12.11 -9.65
N THR A 97 -5.19 -13.24 -9.62
CA THR A 97 -4.69 -14.47 -10.24
C THR A 97 -4.69 -14.35 -11.76
N SER A 98 -3.51 -14.54 -12.35
CA SER A 98 -3.26 -14.71 -13.79
C SER A 98 -2.34 -15.91 -14.05
N SER A 99 -2.14 -16.28 -15.32
CA SER A 99 -1.16 -17.31 -15.71
C SER A 99 0.26 -16.96 -15.25
N TYR A 100 0.59 -15.67 -15.16
CA TYR A 100 1.89 -15.20 -14.68
C TYR A 100 2.02 -15.39 -13.16
N THR A 101 1.02 -14.98 -12.38
CA THR A 101 1.04 -15.11 -10.90
C THR A 101 1.19 -16.54 -10.39
N LYS A 102 0.77 -17.53 -11.19
CA LYS A 102 0.92 -18.94 -10.85
C LYS A 102 2.39 -19.36 -10.74
N LYS A 103 3.31 -18.69 -11.45
CA LYS A 103 4.74 -19.03 -11.47
C LYS A 103 5.46 -18.76 -10.15
N TYR A 104 4.97 -17.82 -9.35
CA TYR A 104 5.59 -17.41 -8.08
C TYR A 104 4.60 -17.45 -6.91
N ALA A 105 3.44 -18.07 -7.09
CA ALA A 105 2.58 -18.47 -5.98
C ALA A 105 3.35 -19.45 -5.05
N PRO A 106 3.20 -19.37 -3.72
CA PRO A 106 2.24 -18.53 -2.98
C PRO A 106 2.70 -17.07 -2.74
N TYR A 107 3.93 -16.72 -3.10
CA TYR A 107 4.59 -15.42 -2.84
C TYR A 107 4.29 -14.36 -3.91
N ARG A 108 2.99 -14.19 -4.22
CA ARG A 108 2.47 -13.15 -5.12
C ARG A 108 2.60 -11.76 -4.52
N GLY A 109 2.48 -10.71 -5.33
CA GLY A 109 2.51 -9.34 -4.85
C GLY A 109 1.43 -9.08 -3.80
N ARG A 110 1.83 -8.59 -2.60
CA ARG A 110 0.90 -8.14 -1.56
C ARG A 110 1.33 -6.88 -0.82
N GLY A 111 0.36 -6.20 -0.22
CA GLY A 111 0.55 -4.94 0.50
C GLY A 111 0.65 -3.72 -0.43
N LEU A 112 0.89 -2.55 0.14
CA LEU A 112 0.81 -1.27 -0.60
C LEU A 112 1.77 -1.17 -1.80
N ILE A 113 2.96 -1.78 -1.74
CA ILE A 113 3.95 -1.77 -2.85
C ILE A 113 4.35 -3.21 -3.19
N HIS A 114 3.36 -4.11 -3.23
CA HIS A 114 3.46 -5.49 -3.73
C HIS A 114 4.79 -6.22 -3.45
N LEU A 115 5.04 -6.53 -2.18
CA LEU A 115 6.09 -7.46 -1.78
C LEU A 115 5.93 -8.78 -2.54
N THR A 116 6.95 -9.19 -3.30
CA THR A 116 6.89 -10.35 -4.22
C THR A 116 8.14 -11.22 -4.05
N HIS A 117 8.02 -12.52 -4.34
CA HIS A 117 9.05 -13.56 -4.22
C HIS A 117 9.34 -14.03 -2.78
N GLY A 118 9.58 -15.34 -2.63
CA GLY A 118 9.71 -15.98 -1.32
C GLY A 118 10.84 -15.42 -0.45
N GLU A 119 11.95 -15.03 -1.05
CA GLU A 119 13.06 -14.40 -0.34
C GLU A 119 12.66 -13.04 0.26
N ALA A 120 11.92 -12.22 -0.48
CA ALA A 120 11.45 -10.93 0.04
C ALA A 120 10.48 -11.12 1.21
N TYR A 121 9.56 -12.09 1.12
CA TYR A 121 8.68 -12.47 2.22
C TYR A 121 9.45 -12.98 3.45
N LYS A 122 10.49 -13.79 3.25
CA LYS A 122 11.35 -14.28 4.34
C LYS A 122 12.08 -13.12 5.03
N ASN A 123 12.67 -12.22 4.25
CA ASN A 123 13.40 -11.07 4.78
C ASN A 123 12.45 -10.09 5.50
N PHE A 124 11.25 -9.86 4.95
CA PHE A 124 10.23 -9.08 5.62
C PHE A 124 9.78 -9.73 6.94
N GLY A 125 9.53 -11.05 6.93
CA GLY A 125 9.20 -11.80 8.14
C GLY A 125 10.27 -11.70 9.23
N ASN A 126 11.55 -11.83 8.86
CA ASN A 126 12.67 -11.69 9.80
C ASN A 126 12.72 -10.28 10.42
N ASP A 127 12.57 -9.23 9.61
CA ASP A 127 12.54 -7.84 10.09
C ASP A 127 11.36 -7.55 11.01
N MET A 128 10.21 -8.21 10.77
CA MET A 128 9.03 -8.12 11.63
C MET A 128 9.12 -9.02 12.87
N ASN A 129 10.15 -9.87 12.96
CA ASN A 129 10.27 -10.94 13.94
C ASN A 129 9.03 -11.87 13.94
N ASP A 130 8.49 -12.16 12.75
CA ASP A 130 7.35 -13.04 12.55
C ASP A 130 7.57 -13.94 11.32
N SER A 131 8.00 -15.19 11.58
CA SER A 131 8.21 -16.19 10.54
C SER A 131 6.91 -16.65 9.87
N ASN A 132 5.75 -16.39 10.48
CA ASN A 132 4.45 -16.72 9.91
C ASN A 132 4.17 -15.93 8.62
N ILE A 133 4.84 -14.78 8.41
CA ILE A 133 4.76 -14.03 7.15
C ILE A 133 5.26 -14.86 5.97
N HIS A 134 6.31 -15.67 6.14
CA HIS A 134 6.82 -16.52 5.08
C HIS A 134 5.98 -17.80 4.94
N ILE A 135 5.55 -18.39 6.05
CA ILE A 135 4.75 -19.63 6.07
C ILE A 135 3.35 -19.38 5.50
N ASN A 136 2.73 -18.26 5.87
CA ASN A 136 1.41 -17.84 5.44
C ASN A 136 1.46 -16.44 4.81
N PRO A 137 1.94 -16.30 3.56
CA PRO A 137 2.14 -15.00 2.93
C PRO A 137 0.85 -14.21 2.70
N SER A 138 -0.32 -14.84 2.81
CA SER A 138 -1.62 -14.18 2.70
C SER A 138 -1.84 -13.09 3.76
N ILE A 139 -1.20 -13.20 4.93
CA ILE A 139 -1.35 -12.22 6.02
C ILE A 139 -0.85 -10.83 5.64
N VAL A 140 0.07 -10.74 4.65
CA VAL A 140 0.55 -9.46 4.12
C VAL A 140 -0.54 -8.71 3.33
N ALA A 141 -1.63 -9.37 2.94
CA ALA A 141 -2.78 -8.71 2.31
C ALA A 141 -4.00 -8.55 3.23
N THR A 142 -4.09 -9.33 4.31
CA THR A 142 -5.29 -9.42 5.17
C THR A 142 -5.11 -8.80 6.56
N ASP A 143 -3.88 -8.74 7.08
CA ASP A 143 -3.55 -7.94 8.25
C ASP A 143 -3.17 -6.53 7.81
N ILE A 144 -3.92 -5.52 8.26
CA ILE A 144 -3.68 -4.14 7.84
C ILE A 144 -2.31 -3.63 8.26
N LYS A 145 -1.78 -4.07 9.42
CA LYS A 145 -0.45 -3.65 9.86
C LYS A 145 0.60 -4.19 8.88
N TYR A 146 0.58 -5.48 8.55
CA TYR A 146 1.53 -6.04 7.58
C TYR A 146 1.34 -5.52 6.16
N SER A 147 0.10 -5.25 5.76
CA SER A 147 -0.22 -4.68 4.44
C SER A 147 0.43 -3.31 4.22
N PHE A 148 0.39 -2.45 5.24
CA PHE A 148 0.99 -1.12 5.17
C PHE A 148 2.49 -1.16 5.45
N GLU A 149 2.90 -1.95 6.46
CA GLU A 149 4.29 -2.08 6.88
C GLU A 149 5.19 -2.61 5.76
N SER A 150 4.70 -3.56 4.95
CA SER A 150 5.43 -4.10 3.80
C SER A 150 5.75 -3.02 2.76
N GLY A 151 4.85 -2.07 2.52
CA GLY A 151 5.08 -0.94 1.62
C GLY A 151 6.21 -0.02 2.12
N GLY A 152 6.19 0.36 3.40
CA GLY A 152 7.26 1.17 3.99
C GLY A 152 8.60 0.44 4.07
N TRP A 153 8.56 -0.85 4.41
CA TRP A 153 9.73 -1.73 4.42
C TRP A 153 10.38 -1.80 3.04
N PHE A 154 9.57 -1.96 1.99
CA PHE A 154 10.02 -1.96 0.61
C PHE A 154 10.58 -0.60 0.21
N TRP A 155 9.90 0.50 0.57
CA TRP A 155 10.36 1.87 0.31
C TRP A 155 11.76 2.14 0.88
N LYS A 156 12.02 1.75 2.13
CA LYS A 156 13.32 1.95 2.78
C LYS A 156 14.43 1.18 2.06
N ARG A 157 14.12 -0.03 1.58
CA ARG A 157 15.06 -0.90 0.85
C ARG A 157 15.26 -0.50 -0.60
N GLY A 158 14.22 -0.01 -1.27
CA GLY A 158 14.25 0.53 -2.63
C GLY A 158 15.21 1.72 -2.80
N LYS A 159 15.67 2.35 -1.70
CA LYS A 159 16.83 3.25 -1.73
C LYS A 159 18.12 2.60 -2.26
N THR A 160 18.17 1.28 -2.44
CA THR A 160 19.28 0.58 -3.11
C THR A 160 19.11 0.38 -4.62
N LEU A 161 18.01 0.80 -5.24
CA LEU A 161 17.85 0.85 -6.70
C LEU A 161 18.32 2.18 -7.33
N GLY A 162 19.32 2.80 -6.68
CA GLY A 162 20.04 3.97 -7.16
C GLY A 162 21.51 3.65 -7.41
N LYS A 163 21.79 2.76 -8.34
CA LYS A 163 22.98 2.88 -9.19
C LYS A 163 22.47 3.17 -10.60
N ALA A 164 22.10 4.43 -10.82
CA ALA A 164 22.17 5.03 -12.14
C ALA A 164 23.64 5.36 -12.43
#